data_AF-A0A974T0B6-F1
#
_entry.id   AF-A0A974T0B6-F1
#
_cell.length_a   1.000
_cell.length_b   1.000
_cell.length_c   1.000
_cell.angle_alpha   90.00
_cell.angle_beta   90.00
_cell.angle_gamma   90.00
#
_symmetry.space_group_name_H-M   'P 1'
#
loop_
_entity.id
_entity.type
_entity.pdbx_description
1 polymer ?
#
loop_
_entity_poly.entity_id
_entity_poly.type
_entity_poly.pdbx_seq_one_letter_code
_entity_poly.pdbx_strand_id
1 'polypeptide(L)'
;MPHDRTSPYQERWDEVRRQRNQRERQQRQERARMDQQQRSESSVGADNIEALFAKGDQAILDWSATAADYSRFRVEDHHTDADAVQIVLLALNCMKDERDRAISLIQLLVSERKALRSHIATFHRLDTPAHRLYARVGLHEGCPNFVLQAARMAYRRALHPDGQPEQYRADAQRRFVEAEGVFEEIKRLRSR
;
A
#
# COMPACT_ATOMS: atom_id res chain seq x y z
N MET A 1 45.48 -56.68 -8.53
CA MET A 1 44.32 -56.29 -7.70
C MET A 1 44.79 -55.25 -6.69
N PRO A 2 44.70 -53.94 -6.97
CA PRO A 2 45.09 -52.92 -6.01
C PRO A 2 43.95 -52.75 -4.99
N HIS A 3 44.25 -52.98 -3.72
CA HIS A 3 43.36 -52.64 -2.62
C HIS A 3 43.39 -51.13 -2.43
N ASP A 4 42.39 -50.43 -2.99
CA ASP A 4 42.09 -49.04 -2.66
C ASP A 4 41.70 -48.97 -1.19
N ARG A 5 42.69 -48.71 -0.33
CA ARG A 5 42.45 -48.36 1.07
C ARG A 5 42.07 -46.88 1.08
N THR A 6 40.77 -46.63 0.99
CA THR A 6 40.19 -45.31 1.23
C THR A 6 40.74 -44.80 2.56
N SER A 7 41.44 -43.68 2.52
CA SER A 7 42.08 -43.14 3.72
C SER A 7 40.98 -42.77 4.72
N PRO A 8 41.10 -43.11 6.02
CA PRO A 8 40.14 -42.71 7.05
C PRO A 8 39.88 -41.18 7.08
N TYR A 9 40.82 -40.42 6.55
CA TYR A 9 40.70 -38.97 6.35
C TYR A 9 39.68 -38.61 5.25
N GLN A 10 39.64 -39.34 4.13
CA GLN A 10 38.69 -39.09 3.03
C GLN A 10 37.25 -39.35 3.47
N GLU A 11 37.01 -40.45 4.19
CA GLU A 11 35.67 -40.77 4.71
C GLU A 11 35.16 -39.67 5.64
N ARG A 12 36.04 -39.12 6.50
CA ARG A 12 35.68 -38.03 7.41
C ARG A 12 35.36 -36.73 6.65
N TRP A 13 36.07 -36.43 5.57
CA TRP A 13 35.80 -35.27 4.73
C TRP A 13 34.49 -35.40 3.95
N ASP A 14 34.19 -36.60 3.44
CA ASP A 14 32.94 -36.88 2.74
C ASP A 14 31.74 -36.82 3.69
N GLU A 15 31.90 -37.28 4.93
CA GLU A 15 30.91 -37.12 6.01
C GLU A 15 30.58 -35.64 6.27
N VAL A 16 31.61 -34.80 6.43
CA VAL A 16 31.45 -33.35 6.66
C VAL A 16 30.78 -32.67 5.47
N ARG A 17 31.15 -33.05 4.24
CA ARG A 17 30.57 -32.50 3.01
C ARG A 17 29.10 -32.91 2.86
N ARG A 18 28.74 -34.15 3.20
CA ARG A 18 27.35 -34.63 3.23
C ARG A 18 26.51 -33.87 4.25
N GLN A 19 27.01 -33.68 5.47
CA GLN A 19 26.30 -32.92 6.50
C GLN A 19 26.08 -31.45 6.10
N ARG A 20 27.08 -30.80 5.49
CA ARG A 20 26.96 -29.42 5.02
C ARG A 20 25.88 -29.29 3.94
N ASN A 21 25.88 -30.18 2.95
CA ASN A 21 24.87 -30.19 1.89
C ASN A 21 23.46 -30.44 2.43
N GLN A 22 23.32 -31.27 3.47
CA GLN A 22 22.03 -31.51 4.11
C GLN A 22 21.49 -30.26 4.82
N ARG A 23 22.35 -29.55 5.56
CA ARG A 23 21.97 -28.28 6.22
C ARG A 23 21.61 -27.20 5.22
N GLU A 24 22.36 -27.08 4.12
CA GLU A 24 22.04 -26.12 3.06
C GLU A 24 20.69 -26.43 2.39
N ARG A 25 20.38 -27.71 2.15
CA ARG A 25 19.07 -28.11 1.61
C ARG A 25 17.94 -27.79 2.58
N GLN A 26 18.11 -28.06 3.87
CA GLN A 26 17.12 -27.73 4.90
C GLN A 26 16.88 -26.23 4.99
N GLN A 27 17.95 -25.42 5.03
CA GLN A 27 17.82 -23.96 5.06
C GLN A 27 17.14 -23.40 3.80
N ARG A 28 17.40 -23.96 2.62
CA ARG A 28 16.71 -23.56 1.39
C ARG A 28 15.22 -23.91 1.43
N GLN A 29 14.86 -25.08 1.96
CA GLN A 29 13.46 -25.49 2.11
C GLN A 29 12.73 -24.63 3.14
N GLU A 30 13.36 -24.31 4.27
CA GLU A 30 12.78 -23.42 5.28
C GLU A 30 12.57 -22.00 4.73
N ARG A 31 13.55 -21.44 4.02
CA ARG A 31 13.39 -20.14 3.36
C ARG A 31 12.28 -20.16 2.33
N ALA A 32 12.21 -21.19 1.48
CA ALA A 32 11.15 -21.31 0.49
C ALA A 32 9.75 -21.39 1.14
N ARG A 33 9.61 -22.08 2.29
CA ARG A 33 8.35 -22.12 3.04
C ARG A 33 7.99 -20.77 3.64
N MET A 34 8.95 -20.07 4.24
CA MET A 34 8.75 -18.73 4.79
C MET A 34 8.33 -17.73 3.71
N ASP A 35 8.99 -17.77 2.54
CA ASP A 35 8.66 -16.91 1.39
C ASP A 35 7.26 -17.22 0.85
N GLN A 36 6.86 -18.49 0.82
CA GLN A 36 5.54 -18.92 0.36
C GLN A 36 4.44 -18.46 1.35
N GLN A 37 4.70 -18.55 2.65
CA GLN A 37 3.79 -18.11 3.70
C GLN A 37 3.59 -16.59 3.69
N GLN A 38 4.68 -15.81 3.54
CA GLN A 38 4.60 -14.35 3.40
C GLN A 38 3.82 -13.91 2.15
N ARG A 39 3.96 -14.63 1.03
CA ARG A 39 3.19 -14.35 -0.19
C ARG A 39 1.71 -14.62 -0.02
N SER A 40 1.34 -15.72 0.65
CA SER A 40 -0.07 -16.00 0.93
C SER A 40 -0.71 -14.98 1.87
N GLU A 41 0.02 -14.49 2.89
CA GLU A 41 -0.49 -13.49 3.82
C GLU A 41 -0.66 -12.11 3.16
N SER A 42 0.22 -11.76 2.21
CA SER A 42 0.13 -10.49 1.48
C SER A 42 -0.98 -10.48 0.41
N SER A 43 -1.29 -11.64 -0.19
CA SER A 43 -2.34 -11.76 -1.22
C SER A 43 -3.75 -11.57 -0.63
N VAL A 44 -4.01 -12.10 0.56
CA VAL A 44 -5.35 -12.07 1.19
C VAL A 44 -5.79 -10.63 1.53
N GLY A 45 -4.85 -9.71 1.74
CA GLY A 45 -5.15 -8.30 2.01
C GLY A 45 -5.53 -7.50 0.75
N ALA A 46 -4.90 -7.79 -0.39
CA ALA A 46 -5.13 -7.06 -1.64
C ALA A 46 -6.50 -7.39 -2.25
N ASP A 47 -6.85 -8.68 -2.29
CA ASP A 47 -8.12 -9.16 -2.85
C ASP A 47 -9.34 -8.63 -2.07
N ASN A 48 -9.16 -8.35 -0.77
CA ASN A 48 -10.22 -7.80 0.07
C ASN A 48 -10.47 -6.30 -0.17
N ILE A 49 -9.45 -5.56 -0.63
CA ILE A 49 -9.59 -4.11 -0.91
C ILE A 49 -10.29 -3.90 -2.25
N GLU A 50 -9.98 -4.70 -3.26
CA GLU A 50 -10.62 -4.59 -4.58
C GLU A 50 -12.12 -4.96 -4.49
N ALA A 51 -12.45 -5.97 -3.69
CA ALA A 51 -13.84 -6.33 -3.39
C ALA A 51 -14.63 -5.23 -2.65
N LEU A 52 -13.96 -4.34 -1.90
CA LEU A 52 -14.63 -3.26 -1.16
C LEU A 52 -15.19 -2.16 -2.08
N PHE A 53 -14.63 -1.98 -3.28
CA PHE A 53 -15.06 -0.93 -4.23
C PHE A 53 -15.88 -1.46 -5.40
N ALA A 54 -15.85 -2.76 -5.65
CA ALA A 54 -16.55 -3.38 -6.79
C ALA A 54 -18.05 -2.98 -6.87
N LYS A 55 -18.70 -2.80 -5.71
CA LYS A 55 -20.10 -2.38 -5.65
C LYS A 55 -20.29 -0.90 -6.04
N GLY A 56 -19.45 -0.01 -5.53
CA GLY A 56 -19.42 1.41 -5.91
C GLY A 56 -19.09 1.61 -7.38
N ASP A 57 -18.09 0.89 -7.90
CA ASP A 57 -17.66 0.97 -9.30
C ASP A 57 -18.78 0.51 -10.24
N GLN A 58 -19.43 -0.62 -9.93
CA GLN A 58 -20.59 -1.07 -10.69
C GLN A 58 -21.73 -0.06 -10.63
N ALA A 59 -22.01 0.54 -9.47
CA ALA A 59 -23.07 1.53 -9.33
C ALA A 59 -22.79 2.82 -10.13
N ILE A 60 -21.52 3.22 -10.26
CA ILE A 60 -21.11 4.35 -11.13
C ILE A 60 -21.34 3.99 -12.61
N LEU A 61 -20.93 2.78 -13.02
CA LEU A 61 -21.14 2.31 -14.39
C LEU A 61 -22.64 2.25 -14.73
N ASP A 62 -23.46 1.69 -13.85
CA ASP A 62 -24.91 1.60 -14.04
C ASP A 62 -25.57 2.99 -14.10
N TRP A 63 -25.14 3.91 -13.24
CA TRP A 63 -25.64 5.30 -13.24
C TRP A 63 -25.25 6.04 -14.52
N SER A 64 -24.00 5.94 -14.95
CA SER A 64 -23.53 6.58 -16.19
C SER A 64 -24.17 6.02 -17.45
N ALA A 65 -24.48 4.71 -17.47
CA ALA A 65 -25.18 4.06 -18.58
C ALA A 65 -26.67 4.45 -18.65
N THR A 66 -27.24 4.97 -17.56
CA THR A 66 -28.66 5.33 -17.46
C THR A 66 -28.91 6.83 -17.36
N ALA A 67 -27.91 7.66 -17.69
CA ALA A 67 -28.06 9.11 -17.74
C ALA A 67 -29.29 9.46 -18.61
N ALA A 68 -30.23 10.23 -18.04
CA ALA A 68 -31.47 10.48 -18.74
C ALA A 68 -31.21 11.31 -19.98
N ASP A 69 -31.79 10.84 -21.08
CA ASP A 69 -31.86 11.61 -22.29
C ASP A 69 -32.95 12.68 -22.16
N TYR A 70 -32.52 13.92 -21.97
CA TYR A 70 -33.41 15.08 -21.89
C TYR A 70 -33.84 15.59 -23.27
N SER A 71 -33.32 15.02 -24.36
CA SER A 71 -33.67 15.44 -25.72
C SER A 71 -35.17 15.31 -26.02
N ARG A 72 -35.87 14.41 -25.32
CA ARG A 72 -37.32 14.19 -25.43
C ARG A 72 -38.22 15.30 -24.85
N PHE A 73 -37.64 16.29 -24.15
CA PHE A 73 -38.40 17.38 -23.51
C PHE A 73 -38.29 18.70 -24.27
N ARG A 74 -38.00 18.67 -25.58
CA ARG A 74 -37.89 19.89 -26.40
C ARG A 74 -39.26 20.52 -26.61
N VAL A 75 -39.40 21.77 -26.18
CA VAL A 75 -40.66 22.55 -26.25
C VAL A 75 -41.09 22.84 -27.69
N GLU A 76 -40.15 22.82 -28.64
CA GLU A 76 -40.36 23.15 -30.06
C GLU A 76 -41.32 22.18 -30.78
N ASP A 77 -41.52 20.98 -30.27
CA ASP A 77 -42.34 19.92 -30.89
C ASP A 77 -43.81 19.91 -30.43
N HIS A 78 -44.24 20.91 -29.63
CA HIS A 78 -45.54 20.88 -28.96
C HIS A 78 -46.35 22.15 -29.18
N HIS A 79 -47.62 21.98 -29.55
CA HIS A 79 -48.46 23.06 -30.09
C HIS A 79 -49.51 23.61 -29.12
N THR A 80 -49.60 23.10 -27.88
CA THR A 80 -50.57 23.57 -26.88
C THR A 80 -49.94 23.84 -25.51
N ASP A 81 -50.54 24.78 -24.76
CA ASP A 81 -50.13 25.11 -23.38
C ASP A 81 -50.24 23.90 -22.43
N ALA A 82 -51.22 23.03 -22.66
CA ALA A 82 -51.42 21.82 -21.87
C ALA A 82 -50.25 20.83 -22.07
N ASP A 83 -49.78 20.67 -23.32
CA ASP A 83 -48.63 19.82 -23.64
C ASP A 83 -47.36 20.36 -22.97
N ALA A 84 -47.13 21.68 -23.02
CA ALA A 84 -45.98 22.33 -22.39
C ALA A 84 -45.94 22.08 -20.88
N VAL A 85 -47.08 22.21 -20.18
CA VAL A 85 -47.17 21.90 -18.74
C VAL A 85 -46.88 20.43 -18.46
N GLN A 86 -47.42 19.52 -19.28
CA GLN A 86 -47.19 18.09 -19.12
C GLN A 86 -45.70 17.72 -19.30
N ILE A 87 -45.03 18.30 -20.29
CA ILE A 87 -43.59 18.09 -20.55
C ILE A 87 -42.75 18.57 -19.39
N VAL A 88 -43.04 19.77 -18.87
CA VAL A 88 -42.33 20.32 -17.71
C VAL A 88 -42.51 19.42 -16.48
N LEU A 89 -43.72 18.91 -16.22
CA LEU A 89 -43.96 17.98 -15.12
C LEU A 89 -43.20 16.66 -15.30
N LEU A 90 -43.17 16.10 -16.51
CA LEU A 90 -42.42 14.88 -16.81
C LEU A 90 -40.91 15.10 -16.66
N ALA A 91 -40.38 16.24 -17.12
CA ALA A 91 -38.99 16.62 -16.95
C ALA A 91 -38.62 16.79 -15.47
N LEU A 92 -39.48 17.43 -14.68
CA LEU A 92 -39.29 17.60 -13.22
C LEU A 92 -39.26 16.26 -12.49
N ASN A 93 -40.15 15.33 -12.82
CA ASN A 93 -40.13 13.99 -12.23
C ASN A 93 -38.87 13.23 -12.65
N CYS A 94 -38.45 13.32 -13.91
CA CYS A 94 -37.20 12.73 -14.38
C CYS A 94 -35.98 13.27 -13.62
N MET A 95 -35.87 14.59 -13.47
CA MET A 95 -34.80 15.24 -12.69
C MET A 95 -34.82 14.83 -11.21
N LYS A 96 -36.02 14.69 -10.62
CA LYS A 96 -36.17 14.23 -9.24
C LYS A 96 -35.64 12.80 -9.08
N ASP A 97 -36.01 11.89 -9.98
CA ASP A 97 -35.57 10.50 -9.91
C ASP A 97 -34.04 10.39 -10.09
N GLU A 98 -33.46 11.16 -11.00
CA GLU A 98 -32.00 11.23 -11.17
C GLU A 98 -31.29 11.74 -9.91
N ARG A 99 -31.81 12.81 -9.31
CA ARG A 99 -31.29 13.35 -8.06
C ARG A 99 -31.32 12.31 -6.96
N ASP A 100 -32.43 11.58 -6.82
CA ASP A 100 -32.59 10.58 -5.77
C ASP A 100 -31.62 9.40 -5.99
N ARG A 101 -31.38 8.98 -7.25
CA ARG A 101 -30.33 8.00 -7.58
C ARG A 101 -28.92 8.50 -7.25
N ALA A 102 -28.60 9.76 -7.59
CA ALA A 102 -27.31 10.35 -7.28
C ALA A 102 -27.07 10.43 -5.77
N ILE A 103 -28.10 10.77 -4.97
CA ILE A 103 -28.02 10.75 -3.51
C ILE A 103 -27.70 9.34 -2.99
N SER A 104 -28.38 8.30 -3.50
CA SER A 104 -28.09 6.91 -3.11
C SER A 104 -26.67 6.50 -3.47
N LEU A 105 -26.16 6.89 -4.64
CA LEU A 105 -24.78 6.61 -5.05
C LEU A 105 -23.77 7.29 -4.12
N ILE A 106 -23.98 8.57 -3.80
CA ILE A 106 -23.11 9.30 -2.86
C ILE A 106 -23.10 8.61 -1.49
N GLN A 107 -24.26 8.19 -0.98
CA GLN A 107 -24.36 7.47 0.30
C GLN A 107 -23.57 6.15 0.28
N LEU A 108 -23.66 5.39 -0.80
CA LEU A 108 -22.87 4.16 -1.00
C LEU A 108 -21.38 4.47 -0.95
N LEU A 109 -20.89 5.40 -1.77
CA LEU A 109 -19.47 5.76 -1.86
C LEU A 109 -18.93 6.30 -0.52
N VAL A 110 -19.74 7.06 0.22
CA VAL A 110 -19.39 7.52 1.57
C VAL A 110 -19.25 6.34 2.54
N SER A 111 -20.13 5.33 2.45
CA SER A 111 -20.05 4.14 3.29
C SER A 111 -18.79 3.30 3.00
N GLU A 112 -18.43 3.14 1.72
CA GLU A 112 -17.22 2.43 1.29
C GLU A 112 -15.96 3.17 1.74
N ARG A 113 -15.92 4.49 1.59
CA ARG A 113 -14.83 5.32 2.12
C ARG A 113 -14.66 5.16 3.63
N LYS A 114 -15.77 5.05 4.37
CA LYS A 114 -15.74 4.82 5.82
C LYS A 114 -15.17 3.43 6.15
N ALA A 115 -15.58 2.40 5.41
CA ALA A 115 -15.04 1.05 5.56
C ALA A 115 -13.54 1.01 5.27
N LEU A 116 -13.09 1.64 4.17
CA LEU A 116 -11.67 1.75 3.84
C LEU A 116 -10.87 2.45 4.94
N ARG A 117 -11.36 3.57 5.46
CA ARG A 117 -10.68 4.28 6.56
C ARG A 117 -10.56 3.41 7.81
N SER A 118 -11.60 2.63 8.13
CA SER A 118 -11.55 1.67 9.23
C SER A 118 -10.50 0.59 8.97
N HIS A 119 -10.45 0.07 7.74
CA HIS A 119 -9.51 -0.97 7.33
C HIS A 119 -8.05 -0.48 7.39
N ILE A 120 -7.78 0.72 6.86
CA ILE A 120 -6.48 1.39 6.95
C ILE A 120 -6.10 1.64 8.42
N ALA A 121 -7.04 2.11 9.26
CA ALA A 121 -6.79 2.31 10.68
C ALA A 121 -6.46 1.00 11.41
N THR A 122 -7.05 -0.14 11.01
CA THR A 122 -6.66 -1.44 11.54
C THR A 122 -5.27 -1.89 11.09
N PHE A 123 -4.86 -1.57 9.85
CA PHE A 123 -3.48 -1.83 9.43
C PHE A 123 -2.47 -0.98 10.19
N HIS A 124 -2.78 0.29 10.45
CA HIS A 124 -1.94 1.16 11.29
C HIS A 124 -1.93 0.78 12.78
N ARG A 125 -2.83 -0.08 13.26
CA ARG A 125 -2.71 -0.63 14.63
C ARG A 125 -1.55 -1.61 14.79
N LEU A 126 -0.92 -2.04 13.70
CA LEU A 126 0.35 -2.78 13.72
C LEU A 126 1.57 -1.84 13.82
N ASP A 127 1.38 -0.53 14.04
CA ASP A 127 2.44 0.46 14.30
C ASP A 127 3.19 0.13 15.60
N THR A 128 4.14 -0.79 15.52
CA THR A 128 5.12 -0.97 16.57
C THR A 128 5.86 0.36 16.80
N PRO A 129 6.37 0.63 18.00
CA PRO A 129 7.26 1.77 18.22
C PRO A 129 8.42 1.80 17.23
N ALA A 130 8.91 0.63 16.79
CA ALA A 130 9.90 0.50 15.74
C ALA A 130 9.39 1.04 14.40
N HIS A 131 8.22 0.59 13.92
CA HIS A 131 7.66 1.04 12.63
C HIS A 131 7.58 2.58 12.53
N ARG A 132 7.13 3.24 13.60
CA ARG A 132 7.05 4.71 13.65
C ARG A 132 8.42 5.39 13.52
N LEU A 133 9.48 4.79 14.06
CA LEU A 133 10.84 5.32 13.91
C LEU A 133 11.33 5.22 12.46
N TYR A 134 11.10 4.10 11.79
CA TYR A 134 11.47 3.95 10.38
C TYR A 134 10.68 4.90 9.47
N ALA A 135 9.39 5.09 9.74
CA ALA A 135 8.54 5.99 8.97
C ALA A 135 9.02 7.46 9.03
N ARG A 136 9.58 7.92 10.16
CA ARG A 136 10.13 9.28 10.30
C ARG A 136 11.26 9.60 9.31
N VAL A 137 11.98 8.58 8.84
CA VAL A 137 13.05 8.72 7.84
C VAL A 137 12.67 8.10 6.48
N GLY A 138 11.38 7.85 6.26
CA GLY A 138 10.86 7.31 5.00
C GLY A 138 11.28 5.87 4.70
N LEU A 139 11.53 5.06 5.73
CA LEU A 139 11.94 3.67 5.61
C LEU A 139 10.88 2.71 6.15
N HIS A 140 10.98 1.45 5.74
CA HIS A 140 10.24 0.33 6.33
C HIS A 140 11.10 -0.42 7.34
N GLU A 141 10.50 -0.99 8.39
CA GLU A 141 11.21 -1.73 9.45
C GLU A 141 12.09 -2.87 8.91
N GLY A 142 11.58 -3.59 7.90
CA GLY A 142 12.29 -4.68 7.22
C GLY A 142 13.32 -4.25 6.17
N CYS A 143 13.69 -2.97 6.05
CA CYS A 143 14.61 -2.53 5.00
C CYS A 143 16.02 -3.14 5.18
N PRO A 144 16.72 -3.58 4.13
CA PRO A 144 18.09 -4.07 4.25
C PRO A 144 19.06 -3.01 4.81
N ASN A 145 20.14 -3.43 5.46
CA ASN A 145 21.11 -2.51 6.07
C ASN A 145 21.75 -1.53 5.07
N PHE A 146 22.00 -1.95 3.83
CA PHE A 146 22.57 -1.06 2.81
C PHE A 146 21.59 0.07 2.44
N VAL A 147 20.28 -0.20 2.46
CA VAL A 147 19.24 0.81 2.21
C VAL A 147 19.21 1.82 3.35
N LEU A 148 19.26 1.35 4.60
CA LEU A 148 19.34 2.22 5.79
C LEU A 148 20.57 3.14 5.73
N GLN A 149 21.74 2.60 5.35
CA GLN A 149 22.97 3.38 5.20
C GLN A 149 22.86 4.41 4.05
N ALA A 150 22.34 3.99 2.90
CA ALA A 150 22.14 4.89 1.76
C ALA A 150 21.18 6.04 2.10
N ALA A 151 20.08 5.73 2.79
CA ALA A 151 19.13 6.74 3.27
C ALA A 151 19.79 7.72 4.24
N ARG A 152 20.57 7.24 5.22
CA ARG A 152 21.31 8.11 6.14
C ARG A 152 22.28 9.04 5.39
N MET A 153 23.02 8.52 4.42
CA MET A 153 23.93 9.34 3.60
C MET A 153 23.18 10.39 2.78
N ALA A 154 22.03 10.03 2.19
CA ALA A 154 21.19 10.96 1.47
C ALA A 154 20.66 12.08 2.36
N TYR A 155 20.16 11.75 3.57
CA TYR A 155 19.71 12.73 4.57
C TYR A 155 20.85 13.67 4.99
N ARG A 156 22.05 13.13 5.25
CA ARG A 156 23.21 13.95 5.61
C ARG A 156 23.55 14.95 4.51
N ARG A 157 23.53 14.54 3.25
CA ARG A 157 23.79 15.42 2.11
C ARG A 157 22.70 16.47 1.94
N ALA A 158 21.43 16.10 2.11
CA ALA A 158 20.29 16.99 1.91
C ALA A 158 20.12 18.03 3.03
N LEU A 159 20.40 17.65 4.28
CA LEU A 159 20.18 18.47 5.46
C LEU A 159 21.48 19.07 6.05
N HIS A 160 22.62 18.93 5.37
CA HIS A 160 23.88 19.45 5.90
C HIS A 160 23.81 20.98 6.09
N PRO A 161 24.11 21.53 7.28
CA PRO A 161 24.06 22.97 7.54
C PRO A 161 25.01 23.77 6.63
N ASP A 162 26.18 23.22 6.30
CA ASP A 162 27.18 23.91 5.46
C ASP A 162 26.71 24.12 4.01
N GLY A 163 25.75 23.32 3.55
CA GLY A 163 25.19 23.46 2.20
C GLY A 163 24.03 24.47 2.14
N GLN A 164 23.61 25.04 3.27
CA GLN A 164 22.41 25.86 3.37
C GLN A 164 22.73 27.36 3.51
N PRO A 165 21.90 28.24 2.93
CA PRO A 165 22.01 29.68 3.14
C PRO A 165 21.97 30.04 4.64
N GLU A 166 22.68 31.09 5.04
CA GLU A 166 22.83 31.54 6.43
C GLU A 166 21.49 31.57 7.20
N GLN A 167 20.46 32.13 6.57
CA GLN A 167 19.11 32.26 7.12
C GLN A 167 18.41 30.93 7.45
N TYR A 168 18.81 29.82 6.82
CA TYR A 168 18.24 28.50 7.04
C TYR A 168 19.15 27.56 7.82
N ARG A 169 20.37 27.99 8.17
CA ARG A 169 21.37 27.11 8.78
C ARG A 169 20.94 26.57 10.14
N ALA A 170 20.33 27.40 10.98
CA ALA A 170 19.84 26.98 12.29
C ALA A 170 18.75 25.91 12.19
N ASP A 171 17.82 26.09 11.25
CA ASP A 171 16.73 25.14 11.00
C ASP A 171 17.23 23.84 10.35
N ALA A 172 18.19 23.93 9.43
CA ALA A 172 18.87 22.79 8.85
C ALA A 172 19.63 21.98 9.91
N GLN A 173 20.35 22.65 10.80
CA GLN A 173 21.06 22.01 11.91
C GLN A 173 20.09 21.25 12.82
N ARG A 174 18.95 21.88 13.20
CA ARG A 174 17.92 21.22 14.02
C ARG A 174 17.41 19.94 13.36
N ARG A 175 17.06 20.01 12.06
CA ARG A 175 16.54 18.87 11.29
C ARG A 175 17.60 17.78 11.09
N PHE A 176 18.86 18.16 10.89
CA PHE A 176 19.98 17.24 10.75
C PHE A 176 20.18 16.43 12.03
N VAL A 177 20.23 17.10 13.18
CA VAL A 177 20.38 16.46 14.50
C VAL A 177 19.22 15.52 14.79
N GLU A 178 17.99 15.96 14.51
CA GLU A 178 16.79 15.13 14.69
C GLU A 178 16.86 13.86 13.84
N ALA A 179 17.15 13.98 12.55
CA ALA A 179 17.24 12.84 11.64
C ALA A 179 18.35 11.86 12.04
N GLU A 180 19.54 12.36 12.38
CA GLU A 180 20.64 11.51 12.86
C GLU A 180 20.29 10.78 14.16
N GLY A 181 19.56 11.43 15.07
CA GLY A 181 19.03 10.80 16.28
C GLY A 181 18.13 9.61 15.97
N VAL A 182 17.23 9.74 15.00
CA VAL A 182 16.35 8.64 14.55
C VAL A 182 17.16 7.49 13.95
N PHE A 183 18.16 7.76 13.12
CA PHE A 183 19.02 6.71 12.55
C PHE A 183 19.82 5.94 13.61
N GLU A 184 20.29 6.62 14.66
CA GLU A 184 20.96 5.95 15.78
C GLU A 184 20.00 5.08 16.61
N GLU A 185 18.76 5.54 16.82
CA GLU A 185 17.75 4.77 17.52
C GLU A 185 17.37 3.49 16.75
N ILE A 186 17.18 3.61 15.43
CA ILE A 186 16.97 2.46 14.53
C ILE A 186 18.15 1.48 14.61
N LYS A 187 19.39 2.00 14.59
CA LYS A 187 20.59 1.17 14.69
C LYS A 187 20.64 0.38 16.01
N ARG A 188 20.27 1.00 17.13
CA ARG A 188 20.19 0.35 18.45
C ARG A 188 19.11 -0.74 18.49
N LEU A 189 17.97 -0.51 17.85
CA LEU A 189 16.90 -1.50 17.76
C LEU A 189 17.35 -2.75 16.98
N ARG A 190 18.14 -2.58 15.91
CA ARG A 190 18.66 -3.70 15.10
C ARG A 190 19.82 -4.48 15.72
N SER A 191 20.51 -3.89 16.69
CA SER A 191 21.66 -4.54 17.36
C SER A 191 21.28 -5.42 18.56
N ARG A 192 19.99 -5.47 18.92
CA ARG A 192 19.44 -6.37 19.94
C ARG A 192 19.04 -7.68 19.31
#